data_AF-A0A2R8BMY0-F1
#
_entry.id   AF-A0A2R8BMY0-F1
#
_cell.length_a   1.000
_cell.length_b   1.000
_cell.length_c   1.000
_cell.angle_alpha   90.00
_cell.angle_beta   90.00
_cell.angle_gamma   90.00
#
_symmetry.space_group_name_H-M   'P 1'
#
loop_
_entity.id
_entity.type
_entity.pdbx_description
1 polymer ?
#
loop_
_entity_poly.entity_id
_entity_poly.type
_entity_poly.pdbx_seq_one_letter_code
_entity_poly.pdbx_strand_id
1 'polypeptide(L)' 'MMEVECIAQDMSPDQLRQADKVFITSIAGGAMPVTRIDGEPIWTGTPGSITKKVTERYGRMYAEGQYRIIVDHPATA' A
#
# COMPACT_ATOMS: atom_id res chain seq x y z
N MET A 1 -10.06 -9.87 9.29
CA MET A 1 -9.64 -8.48 9.60
C MET A 1 -8.12 -8.42 9.47
N MET A 2 -7.51 -7.32 9.01
CA MET A 2 -6.04 -7.19 9.09
C MET A 2 -5.68 -6.86 10.53
N GLU A 3 -5.04 -7.79 11.23
CA GLU A 3 -4.58 -7.61 12.63
C GLU A 3 -3.22 -6.90 12.61
N VAL A 4 -3.19 -5.65 12.14
CA VAL A 4 -1.99 -4.84 12.10
C VAL A 4 -2.29 -3.50 12.73
N GLU A 5 -1.55 -3.17 13.78
CA GLU A 5 -1.59 -1.85 14.40
C GLU A 5 -1.06 -0.79 13.42
N CYS A 6 -1.75 0.34 13.33
CA CYS A 6 -1.36 1.47 12.50
C CYS A 6 -1.01 2.65 13.41
N ILE A 7 0.27 3.04 13.43
CA ILE A 7 0.78 4.15 14.23
C ILE A 7 1.29 5.23 13.29
N ALA A 8 0.70 6.43 13.37
CA ALA A 8 1.21 7.61 12.68
C ALA A 8 2.13 8.37 13.65
N GLN A 9 3.41 8.45 13.31
CA GLN A 9 4.44 9.09 14.12
C GLN A 9 5.58 9.61 13.23
N ASP A 10 6.40 10.50 13.79
CA ASP A 10 7.66 10.89 13.16
C ASP A 10 8.59 9.68 13.08
N MET A 11 9.28 9.54 11.94
CA MET A 11 10.20 8.44 11.68
C MET A 11 11.47 8.99 11.06
N SER A 12 12.60 8.72 11.71
CA SER A 12 13.92 9.07 11.17
C SER A 12 14.28 8.18 9.97
N PRO A 13 15.16 8.64 9.06
CA PRO A 13 15.66 7.82 7.97
C PRO A 13 16.28 6.49 8.43
N ASP A 14 16.96 6.48 9.58
CA ASP A 14 17.62 5.27 10.10
C ASP A 14 16.61 4.25 10.63
N GLN A 15 15.54 4.71 11.28
CA GLN A 15 14.42 3.83 11.65
C GLN A 15 13.76 3.21 10.42
N LEU A 16 13.58 4.00 9.34
CA LEU A 16 13.01 3.50 8.09
C LEU A 16 13.91 2.42 7.44
N ARG A 17 15.23 2.61 7.43
CA ARG A 17 16.19 1.62 6.88
C ARG A 17 16.23 0.32 7.68
N GLN A 18 15.86 0.34 8.96
CA GLN A 18 15.79 -0.84 9.83
C GLN A 18 14.46 -1.61 9.71
N ALA A 19 13.49 -1.12 8.94
CA ALA A 19 12.20 -1.80 8.78
C ALA A 19 12.37 -3.17 8.10
N ASP A 20 11.57 -4.17 8.51
CA ASP A 20 11.55 -5.46 7.84
C ASP A 20 10.99 -5.36 6.41
N LYS A 21 10.03 -4.44 6.21
CA LYS A 21 9.29 -4.22 4.95
C LYS A 21 8.87 -2.76 4.82
N VAL A 22 8.96 -2.24 3.60
CA VAL A 22 8.50 -0.90 3.23
C VAL A 22 7.62 -1.00 1.99
N PHE A 23 6.58 -0.17 1.95
CA PHE A 23 5.75 0.01 0.76
C PHE A 23 5.28 1.46 0.68
N ILE A 24 4.97 1.91 -0.52
CA ILE A 24 4.36 3.21 -0.78
C ILE A 24 2.95 3.03 -1.32
N THR A 25 2.09 4.03 -1.17
CA THR A 25 0.72 4.00 -1.67
C THR A 25 0.47 5.11 -2.67
N SER A 26 -0.20 4.81 -3.77
CA SER A 26 -0.65 5.78 -4.78
C SER A 26 -2.00 5.39 -5.34
N ILE A 27 -2.78 6.36 -5.83
CA ILE A 27 -4.00 6.10 -6.59
C ILE A 27 -3.67 5.27 -7.84
N ALA A 28 -2.63 5.68 -8.56
CA ALA A 28 -2.05 4.92 -9.66
C ALA A 28 -1.04 3.91 -9.09
N GLY A 29 -1.51 2.71 -8.74
CA GLY A 29 -0.65 1.59 -8.33
C GLY A 29 -1.04 0.90 -7.02
N GLY A 30 -1.93 1.49 -6.21
CA GLY A 30 -2.30 0.94 -4.91
C GLY A 30 -1.10 0.91 -3.97
N ALA A 31 -0.95 -0.18 -3.20
CA ALA A 31 0.25 -0.41 -2.38
C ALA A 31 1.35 -1.11 -3.20
N MET A 32 2.53 -0.50 -3.24
CA MET A 32 3.67 -0.93 -4.06
C MET A 32 4.88 -1.20 -3.15
N PRO A 33 5.50 -2.40 -3.22
CA PRO A 33 6.60 -2.76 -2.34
C PRO A 33 7.87 -1.99 -2.69
N VAL A 34 8.60 -1.56 -1.66
CA VAL A 34 9.96 -1.02 -1.77
C VAL A 34 10.91 -2.07 -1.19
N THR A 35 11.85 -2.55 -2.01
CA THR A 35 12.81 -3.59 -1.61
C THR A 35 14.22 -3.07 -1.39
N ARG A 36 14.50 -1.81 -1.76
CA ARG A 36 15.79 -1.14 -1.57
C ARG A 36 15.60 0.32 -1.17
N ILE A 37 16.47 0.81 -0.28
CA ILE A 37 16.62 2.23 0.07
C ILE A 37 18.09 2.59 -0.16
N ASP A 38 18.35 3.68 -0.88
CA ASP A 38 19.72 4.13 -1.20
C ASP A 38 20.57 3.06 -1.90
N GLY A 39 19.93 2.16 -2.65
CA GLY A 39 20.59 1.03 -3.33
C GLY A 39 20.74 -0.22 -2.47
N GLU A 40 20.65 -0.10 -1.15
CA GLU A 40 20.80 -1.22 -0.20
C GLU A 40 19.48 -2.00 -0.03
N PRO A 41 19.54 -3.35 0.05
CA PRO A 41 18.34 -4.17 0.26
C PRO A 41 17.74 -3.93 1.65
N ILE A 42 16.41 -3.79 1.69
CA ILE A 42 15.66 -3.81 2.96
C ILE A 42 15.47 -5.28 3.37
N TRP A 43 16.03 -5.68 4.52
CA TRP A 43 15.93 -7.04 5.04
C TRP A 43 16.37 -8.09 3.99
N THR A 44 15.48 -8.98 3.51
CA THR A 44 15.79 -9.95 2.45
C THR A 44 15.77 -9.38 1.03
N GLY A 45 15.40 -8.11 0.83
CA GLY A 45 15.25 -7.51 -0.49
C GLY A 45 14.08 -8.06 -1.31
N THR A 46 13.11 -8.73 -0.66
CA THR A 46 11.93 -9.31 -1.32
C THR A 46 10.64 -8.65 -0.86
N PRO A 47 9.60 -8.55 -1.72
CA PRO A 47 8.30 -8.00 -1.34
C PRO A 47 7.69 -8.71 -0.13
N GLY A 48 7.11 -7.93 0.79
CA GLY A 48 6.47 -8.46 1.99
C GLY A 48 5.06 -8.97 1.75
N SER A 49 4.65 -9.98 2.51
CA SER A 49 3.27 -10.49 2.49
C SER A 49 2.25 -9.42 2.91
N ILE A 50 2.66 -8.45 3.74
CA ILE A 50 1.80 -7.35 4.18
C ILE A 50 1.36 -6.45 3.02
N THR A 51 2.27 -6.10 2.10
CA THR A 51 1.96 -5.27 0.94
C THR A 51 0.90 -5.92 0.07
N LYS A 52 1.03 -7.24 -0.18
CA LYS A 52 0.03 -8.02 -0.92
C LYS A 52 -1.34 -7.99 -0.23
N LYS A 53 -1.39 -8.22 1.08
CA LYS A 53 -2.64 -8.20 1.87
C LYS A 53 -3.33 -6.82 1.80
N VAL A 54 -2.56 -5.74 1.90
CA VAL A 54 -3.08 -4.36 1.76
C VAL A 54 -3.68 -4.15 0.38
N THR A 55 -2.94 -4.49 -0.69
CA THR A 55 -3.43 -4.35 -2.07
C THR A 55 -4.71 -5.15 -2.32
N GLU A 56 -4.77 -6.40 -1.88
CA GLU A 56 -5.97 -7.23 -2.01
C GLU A 56 -7.16 -6.67 -1.23
N ARG A 57 -6.94 -6.16 -0.01
CA ARG A 57 -8.03 -5.56 0.77
C ARG A 57 -8.53 -4.27 0.14
N TYR A 58 -7.63 -3.41 -0.33
CA TYR A 58 -7.99 -2.18 -1.04
C TYR A 58 -8.83 -2.48 -2.29
N GLY A 59 -8.41 -3.46 -3.11
CA GLY A 59 -9.18 -3.91 -4.28
C GLY A 59 -10.57 -4.43 -3.92
N ARG A 60 -10.70 -5.19 -2.83
CA ARG A 60 -12.02 -5.63 -2.33
C ARG A 60 -12.90 -4.45 -1.91
N MET A 61 -12.36 -3.47 -1.18
CA MET A 61 -13.12 -2.28 -0.79
C MET A 61 -13.62 -1.48 -2.00
N TYR A 62 -12.80 -1.40 -3.07
CA TYR A 62 -13.20 -0.78 -4.32
C TYR A 62 -14.34 -1.54 -5.01
N ALA A 63 -14.28 -2.88 -5.01
CA ALA A 63 -15.32 -3.74 -5.61
C ALA A 63 -16.64 -3.74 -4.81
N GLU A 64 -16.55 -3.75 -3.48
CA GLU A 64 -17.69 -3.69 -2.54
C GLU A 64 -18.46 -2.36 -2.66
N GLY A 65 -17.82 -1.32 -3.22
CA GLY A 65 -18.47 -0.05 -3.53
C GLY A 65 -18.75 0.84 -2.33
N GLN A 66 -18.35 0.43 -1.12
CA GLN A 66 -18.59 1.16 0.12
C GLN A 66 -18.01 2.60 0.13
N TYR A 67 -16.95 2.83 -0.64
CA TYR A 67 -16.24 4.12 -0.71
C TYR A 67 -16.23 4.73 -2.11
N ARG A 68 -17.22 4.40 -2.95
CA ARG A 68 -17.36 5.00 -4.28
C ARG A 68 -18.80 5.45 -4.52
N ILE A 69 -18.95 6.48 -5.35
CA ILE A 69 -20.23 6.81 -5.96
C ILE A 69 -20.20 6.38 -7.42
N ILE A 70 -21.33 5.88 -7.91
CA ILE A 70 -21.49 5.60 -9.34
C ILE A 70 -21.85 6.92 -10.01
N VAL A 71 -21.02 7.33 -10.98
CA VAL A 71 -21.31 8.48 -11.83
C VAL A 71 -21.93 7.93 -13.12
N ASP A 72 -23.20 8.24 -13.35
CA ASP A 72 -23.86 7.92 -14.61
C ASP A 72 -23.51 8.99 -15.64
N HIS A 73 -23.08 8.55 -16.82
CA HIS A 73 -22.74 9.45 -17.92
C HIS A 73 -23.75 9.22 -19.04
N PRO A 74 -24.47 10.27 -19.50
CA PRO A 74 -25.39 10.12 -20.62
C PRO A 74 -24.61 9.67 -21.85
N ALA A 75 -25.17 8.72 -22.60
CA ALA A 75 -24.61 8.31 -23.87
C ALA A 75 -24.46 9.53 -24.78
N THR A 76 -23.22 9.89 -25.11
CA THR A 76 -22.92 10.89 -26.15
C THR A 76 -23.55 10.41 -27.46
N ALA A 77 -24.46 11.23 -28.00
CA ALA A 77 -25.08 11.03 -29.31
C ALA A 77 -24.07 11.15 -30.45
#